data_AF-A0A354WTS3-F1
#
_entry.id   AF-A0A354WTS3-F1
#
_cell.length_a   1.000
_cell.length_b   1.000
_cell.length_c   1.000
_cell.angle_alpha   90.00
_cell.angle_beta   90.00
_cell.angle_gamma   90.00
#
_symmetry.space_group_name_H-M   'P 1'
#
loop_
_entity.id
_entity.type
_entity.pdbx_description
1 polymer ?
#
loop_
_entity_poly.entity_id
_entity_poly.type
_entity_poly.pdbx_seq_one_letter_code
_entity_poly.pdbx_strand_id
1 'polypeptide(L)'
;MNTLTENSISRRSFLKLAVGSAAGAMLFRMPFSADAKEAATKAMEIRPIALADLPKAAEEAAKASPLVKNSYEDILSIVNTIKDSSLKSAVLSLIKNPFPTFMENYTSSSAIQRTYNKLLDLKLVDPSQITAETLFPPVPSSLQPFMTAPGSGYMSHHPYPGGLATHVDSNLHITVGLCQTYKYVFHYDVDYDIAVAAQALHDIEKPFVFQWQKDGSSRKEYTIGGQGAHHVLSIAESMYRGLPAAEVVAQACAHAAPTGPKDEADVVGWIKAAAIITGKDAVRLGLLTSDGEHLPTPHKQEGYIVHLGDHDWVLSVPASKKTIAILQSVAKKKYGFTEEEAKGARFNQFRNYIGSQVSFMYINHLSSLPDAENQILKLVEQIIL
;
A
#
# COMPACT_ATOMS: atom_id res chain seq x y z
N MET A 1 27.32 -37.12 -51.72
CA MET A 1 28.70 -36.87 -51.24
C MET A 1 29.17 -35.54 -51.81
N ASN A 2 29.24 -34.50 -50.97
CA ASN A 2 30.29 -33.46 -50.93
C ASN A 2 29.81 -32.26 -50.08
N THR A 3 30.18 -32.32 -48.79
CA THR A 3 30.77 -31.25 -47.97
C THR A 3 30.30 -29.81 -48.21
N LEU A 4 29.36 -29.34 -47.39
CA LEU A 4 29.21 -27.93 -47.04
C LEU A 4 30.22 -27.60 -45.94
N THR A 5 31.13 -26.69 -46.23
CA THR A 5 32.10 -26.11 -45.30
C THR A 5 31.44 -24.97 -44.52
N GLU A 6 31.44 -25.09 -43.19
CA GLU A 6 31.07 -24.01 -42.27
C GLU A 6 32.12 -22.88 -42.34
N ASN A 7 31.75 -21.74 -42.90
CA ASN A 7 32.53 -20.51 -42.74
C ASN A 7 32.16 -19.88 -41.38
N SER A 8 32.96 -20.20 -40.35
CA SER A 8 32.90 -19.51 -39.07
C SER A 8 33.45 -18.08 -39.21
N ILE A 9 32.66 -17.09 -38.78
CA ILE A 9 33.07 -15.68 -38.79
C ILE A 9 34.12 -15.48 -37.68
N SER A 10 35.35 -15.13 -38.08
CA SER A 10 36.42 -14.85 -37.11
C SER A 10 36.14 -13.58 -36.29
N ARG A 11 36.64 -13.54 -35.03
CA ARG A 11 36.57 -12.35 -34.14
C ARG A 11 37.09 -11.06 -34.79
N ARG A 12 38.04 -11.15 -35.73
CA ARG A 12 38.55 -10.01 -36.49
C ARG A 12 37.56 -9.51 -37.55
N SER A 13 36.75 -10.38 -38.12
CA SER A 13 35.69 -10.01 -39.07
C SER A 13 34.50 -9.36 -38.36
N PHE A 14 34.18 -9.79 -37.14
CA PHE A 14 33.15 -9.16 -36.28
C PHE A 14 33.52 -7.72 -35.90
N LEU A 15 34.78 -7.47 -35.51
CA LEU A 15 35.26 -6.14 -35.16
C LEU A 15 35.28 -5.16 -36.34
N LYS A 16 35.45 -5.64 -37.58
CA LYS A 16 35.37 -4.78 -38.78
C LYS A 16 33.94 -4.40 -39.17
N LEU A 17 32.94 -5.22 -38.83
CA LEU A 17 31.52 -4.90 -39.01
C LEU A 17 31.05 -3.80 -38.03
N ALA A 18 31.65 -3.77 -36.84
CA ALA A 18 31.36 -2.78 -35.79
C ALA A 18 31.94 -1.37 -36.07
N VAL A 19 32.95 -1.25 -36.94
CA VAL A 19 33.60 0.04 -37.25
C VAL A 19 32.91 0.78 -38.42
N GLY A 20 32.00 0.12 -39.15
CA GLY A 20 31.42 0.64 -40.39
C GLY A 20 29.91 0.91 -40.43
N SER A 21 29.16 0.71 -39.34
CA SER A 21 27.70 0.87 -39.39
C SER A 21 27.12 1.62 -38.18
N ALA A 22 27.24 2.95 -38.21
CA ALA A 22 26.41 3.85 -37.41
C ALA A 22 24.89 3.64 -37.65
N ALA A 23 24.51 2.87 -38.67
CA ALA A 23 23.13 2.45 -38.95
C ALA A 23 22.67 1.21 -38.15
N GLY A 24 23.58 0.38 -37.62
CA GLY A 24 23.22 -0.82 -36.85
C GLY A 24 22.79 -0.54 -35.41
N ALA A 25 23.29 0.55 -34.83
CA ALA A 25 22.92 1.00 -33.48
C ALA A 25 21.53 1.66 -33.41
N MET A 26 20.88 1.95 -34.55
CA MET A 26 19.52 2.49 -34.58
C MET A 26 18.42 1.43 -34.42
N LEU A 27 18.70 0.14 -34.68
CA LEU A 27 17.69 -0.93 -34.62
C LEU A 27 17.45 -1.50 -33.22
N PHE A 28 18.26 -1.11 -32.24
CA PHE A 28 18.02 -1.39 -30.81
C PHE A 28 18.13 -0.08 -30.01
N ARG A 29 17.33 0.92 -30.37
CA ARG A 29 16.93 1.94 -29.39
C ARG A 29 15.93 1.29 -28.43
N MET A 30 16.47 0.63 -27.39
CA MET A 30 15.72 0.46 -26.15
C MET A 30 15.29 1.87 -25.68
N PRO A 31 14.03 2.12 -25.33
CA PRO A 31 13.57 3.40 -24.81
C PRO A 31 13.95 3.50 -23.34
N PHE A 32 15.24 3.36 -23.03
CA PHE A 32 15.83 3.97 -21.86
C PHE A 32 16.75 5.10 -22.34
N SER A 33 16.21 5.96 -23.20
CA SER A 33 16.50 7.37 -23.01
C SER A 33 15.89 7.73 -21.67
N ALA A 34 16.68 7.60 -20.61
CA ALA A 34 16.56 8.57 -19.55
C ALA A 34 16.71 9.91 -20.26
N ASP A 35 15.59 10.55 -20.60
CA ASP A 35 15.55 11.98 -20.75
C ASP A 35 15.88 12.51 -19.36
N ALA A 36 17.17 12.49 -19.08
CA ALA A 36 17.88 13.09 -17.99
C ALA A 36 17.88 14.60 -18.19
N LYS A 37 16.69 15.17 -18.48
CA LYS A 37 16.28 16.31 -17.70
C LYS A 37 16.05 15.74 -16.33
N GLU A 38 17.08 15.82 -15.49
CA GLU A 38 16.98 16.49 -14.20
C GLU A 38 15.54 16.93 -13.91
N ALA A 39 14.68 16.00 -13.52
CA ALA A 39 13.63 16.32 -12.59
C ALA A 39 14.43 16.61 -11.34
N ALA A 40 14.84 17.88 -11.19
CA ALA A 40 15.47 18.35 -9.98
C ALA A 40 14.65 17.76 -8.85
N THR A 41 15.20 16.80 -8.10
CA THR A 41 14.49 16.14 -7.02
C THR A 41 13.99 17.27 -6.15
N LYS A 42 12.68 17.55 -6.20
CA LYS A 42 12.13 18.73 -5.55
C LYS A 42 12.56 18.61 -4.10
N ALA A 43 13.34 19.59 -3.62
CA ALA A 43 13.93 19.50 -2.29
C ALA A 43 12.82 19.19 -1.29
N MET A 44 13.07 18.22 -0.41
CA MET A 44 12.07 17.81 0.59
C MET A 44 11.68 19.04 1.42
N GLU A 45 10.42 19.44 1.31
CA GLU A 45 9.91 20.62 1.99
C GLU A 45 9.46 20.22 3.40
N ILE A 46 10.13 20.77 4.40
CA ILE A 46 9.83 20.55 5.82
C ILE A 46 9.08 21.75 6.37
N ARG A 47 8.08 21.50 7.21
CA ARG A 47 7.43 22.52 8.05
C ARG A 47 7.98 22.41 9.47
N PRO A 48 8.87 23.33 9.91
CA PRO A 48 9.35 23.33 11.29
C PRO A 48 8.25 23.74 12.27
N ILE A 49 8.25 23.16 13.47
CA ILE A 49 7.31 23.51 14.53
C ILE A 49 8.00 23.44 15.90
N ALA A 50 7.62 24.31 16.84
CA ALA A 50 8.13 24.18 18.21
C ALA A 50 7.61 22.90 18.87
N LEU A 51 8.42 22.28 19.73
CA LEU A 51 8.02 21.07 20.45
C LEU A 51 6.69 21.23 21.22
N ALA A 52 6.43 22.41 21.78
CA ALA A 52 5.21 22.71 22.53
C ALA A 52 3.96 22.84 21.66
N ASP A 53 4.14 23.10 20.36
CA ASP A 53 3.07 23.35 19.40
C ASP A 53 2.72 22.11 18.56
N LEU A 54 3.33 20.96 18.86
CA LEU A 54 3.05 19.70 18.16
C LEU A 54 1.53 19.41 18.13
N PRO A 55 0.98 19.02 16.97
CA PRO A 55 -0.46 18.79 16.87
C PRO A 55 -0.91 17.65 17.78
N LYS A 56 -1.93 17.91 18.60
CA LYS A 56 -2.54 16.87 19.46
C LYS A 56 -3.32 15.84 18.64
N ALA A 57 -4.02 16.31 17.60
CA ALA A 57 -4.73 15.47 16.66
C ALA A 57 -3.76 15.02 15.56
N ALA A 58 -3.63 13.71 15.39
CA ALA A 58 -2.67 13.14 14.45
C ALA A 58 -2.95 13.53 12.99
N GLU A 59 -4.23 13.70 12.62
CA GLU A 59 -4.64 14.15 11.29
C GLU A 59 -4.07 15.53 10.90
N GLU A 60 -3.89 16.43 11.86
CA GLU A 60 -3.34 17.77 11.59
C GLU A 60 -1.86 17.71 11.20
N ALA A 61 -1.11 16.73 11.70
CA ALA A 61 0.26 16.47 11.26
C ALA A 61 0.32 16.08 9.77
N ALA A 62 -0.63 15.25 9.32
CA ALA A 62 -0.74 14.85 7.92
C ALA A 62 -1.19 16.02 7.02
N LYS A 63 -2.20 16.79 7.44
CA LYS A 63 -2.72 17.94 6.66
C LYS A 63 -1.67 19.04 6.46
N ALA A 64 -0.76 19.21 7.43
CA ALA A 64 0.33 20.17 7.33
C ALA A 64 1.54 19.66 6.52
N SER A 65 1.55 18.40 6.08
CA SER A 65 2.71 17.79 5.43
C SER A 65 2.72 17.98 3.90
N PRO A 66 3.78 18.60 3.33
CA PRO A 66 3.99 18.61 1.89
C PRO A 66 4.16 17.21 1.30
N LEU A 67 4.84 16.29 1.99
CA LEU A 67 5.02 14.90 1.55
C LEU A 67 3.67 14.21 1.37
N VAL A 68 2.81 14.25 2.40
CA VAL A 68 1.49 13.60 2.36
C VAL A 68 0.61 14.20 1.27
N LYS A 69 0.61 15.53 1.15
CA LYS A 69 -0.16 16.23 0.12
C LYS A 69 0.30 15.83 -1.28
N ASN A 70 1.61 15.84 -1.54
CA ASN A 70 2.15 15.46 -2.85
C ASN A 70 1.83 14.01 -3.19
N SER A 71 1.99 13.07 -2.25
CA SER A 71 1.63 11.66 -2.46
C SER A 71 0.14 11.48 -2.72
N TYR A 72 -0.74 12.18 -1.99
CA TYR A 72 -2.17 12.12 -2.27
C TYR A 72 -2.53 12.68 -3.66
N GLU A 73 -1.94 13.81 -4.05
CA GLU A 73 -2.12 14.40 -5.38
C GLU A 73 -1.61 13.49 -6.49
N ASP A 74 -0.50 12.79 -6.27
CA ASP A 74 0.08 11.87 -7.26
C ASP A 74 -0.73 10.57 -7.39
N ILE A 75 -1.26 10.01 -6.29
CA ILE A 75 -2.26 8.93 -6.34
C ILE A 75 -3.43 9.33 -7.25
N LEU A 76 -3.99 10.53 -7.03
CA LEU A 76 -5.10 11.01 -7.86
C LEU A 76 -4.66 11.18 -9.32
N SER A 77 -3.44 11.65 -9.57
CA SER A 77 -2.87 11.77 -10.92
C SER A 77 -2.76 10.42 -11.63
N ILE A 78 -2.18 9.41 -10.96
CA ILE A 78 -2.03 8.05 -11.48
C ILE A 78 -3.40 7.41 -11.73
N VAL A 79 -4.34 7.51 -10.80
CA VAL A 79 -5.72 7.01 -10.99
C VAL A 79 -6.42 7.69 -12.17
N ASN A 80 -6.14 8.97 -12.42
CA ASN A 80 -6.69 9.67 -13.60
C ASN A 80 -6.18 9.12 -14.94
N THR A 81 -5.10 8.33 -14.94
CA THR A 81 -4.59 7.67 -16.15
C THR A 81 -5.44 6.47 -16.60
N ILE A 82 -6.29 5.92 -15.72
CA ILE A 82 -7.25 4.84 -16.01
C ILE A 82 -8.17 5.26 -17.17
N LYS A 83 -8.29 4.40 -18.18
CA LYS A 83 -9.06 4.67 -19.42
C LYS A 83 -10.54 4.40 -19.25
N ASP A 84 -10.91 3.31 -18.58
CA ASP A 84 -12.29 3.04 -18.20
C ASP A 84 -12.80 4.15 -17.28
N SER A 85 -13.73 4.95 -17.79
CA SER A 85 -14.22 6.13 -17.10
C SER A 85 -15.12 5.79 -15.90
N SER A 86 -15.80 4.64 -15.94
CA SER A 86 -16.63 4.16 -14.84
C SER A 86 -15.75 3.66 -13.69
N LEU A 87 -14.75 2.82 -14.01
CA LEU A 87 -13.78 2.32 -13.03
C LEU A 87 -12.99 3.46 -12.39
N LYS A 88 -12.45 4.38 -13.20
CA LYS A 88 -11.77 5.58 -12.72
C LYS A 88 -12.65 6.39 -11.75
N SER A 89 -13.90 6.61 -12.11
CA SER A 89 -14.82 7.40 -11.27
C SER A 89 -15.11 6.70 -9.95
N ALA A 90 -15.27 5.36 -9.96
CA ALA A 90 -15.47 4.57 -8.76
C ALA A 90 -14.25 4.63 -7.82
N VAL A 91 -13.04 4.43 -8.37
CA VAL A 91 -11.77 4.49 -7.61
C VAL A 91 -11.57 5.88 -7.00
N LEU A 92 -11.74 6.95 -7.80
CA LEU A 92 -11.60 8.33 -7.30
C LEU A 92 -12.64 8.65 -6.22
N SER A 93 -13.88 8.14 -6.37
CA SER A 93 -14.92 8.34 -5.36
C SER A 93 -14.54 7.69 -4.03
N LEU A 94 -14.00 6.46 -4.06
CA LEU A 94 -13.55 5.75 -2.87
C LEU A 94 -12.38 6.45 -2.18
N ILE A 95 -11.35 6.85 -2.93
CA ILE A 95 -10.17 7.53 -2.36
C ILE A 95 -10.53 8.89 -1.74
N LYS A 96 -11.50 9.61 -2.33
CA LYS A 96 -11.97 10.90 -1.81
C LYS A 96 -12.92 10.76 -0.62
N ASN A 97 -13.66 9.66 -0.54
CA ASN A 97 -14.60 9.37 0.54
C ASN A 97 -14.56 7.88 0.91
N PRO A 98 -13.60 7.46 1.77
CA PRO A 98 -13.38 6.06 2.11
C PRO A 98 -14.38 5.54 3.15
N PHE A 99 -15.62 6.05 3.14
CA PHE A 99 -16.63 5.62 4.10
C PHE A 99 -17.05 4.17 3.82
N PRO A 100 -17.03 3.27 4.82
CA PRO A 100 -17.34 1.86 4.66
C PRO A 100 -18.84 1.64 4.44
N THR A 101 -19.31 1.75 3.21
CA THR A 101 -20.74 1.67 2.88
C THR A 101 -21.35 0.30 3.17
N PHE A 102 -20.57 -0.78 3.15
CA PHE A 102 -21.07 -2.09 3.58
C PHE A 102 -21.60 -2.10 5.03
N MET A 103 -21.21 -1.14 5.88
CA MET A 103 -21.70 -1.00 7.25
C MET A 103 -23.20 -0.66 7.33
N GLU A 104 -23.83 -0.22 6.24
CA GLU A 104 -25.28 -0.05 6.14
C GLU A 104 -26.05 -1.35 6.42
N ASN A 105 -25.42 -2.52 6.17
CA ASN A 105 -25.99 -3.83 6.50
C ASN A 105 -25.99 -4.14 8.01
N TYR A 106 -25.28 -3.35 8.83
CA TYR A 106 -24.96 -3.65 10.23
C TYR A 106 -25.58 -2.66 11.21
N THR A 107 -26.90 -2.50 11.16
CA THR A 107 -27.67 -1.62 12.05
C THR A 107 -28.03 -2.23 13.41
N SER A 108 -27.67 -3.50 13.66
CA SER A 108 -27.90 -4.17 14.94
C SER A 108 -26.80 -5.17 15.30
N SER A 109 -26.55 -5.35 16.59
CA SER A 109 -25.60 -6.36 17.11
C SER A 109 -25.98 -7.78 16.67
N SER A 110 -27.26 -8.06 16.44
CA SER A 110 -27.72 -9.37 15.96
C SER A 110 -27.21 -9.68 14.54
N ALA A 111 -27.12 -8.67 13.66
CA ALA A 111 -26.59 -8.85 12.31
C ALA A 111 -25.09 -9.15 12.37
N ILE A 112 -24.35 -8.40 13.20
CA ILE A 112 -22.92 -8.61 13.43
C ILE A 112 -22.67 -10.02 13.99
N GLN A 113 -23.46 -10.46 14.99
CA GLN A 113 -23.34 -11.81 15.56
C GLN A 113 -23.57 -12.91 14.53
N ARG A 114 -24.56 -12.76 13.63
CA ARG A 114 -24.81 -13.74 12.56
C ARG A 114 -23.64 -13.81 11.57
N THR A 115 -23.10 -12.66 11.18
CA THR A 115 -21.91 -12.60 10.31
C THR A 115 -20.70 -13.23 11.00
N TYR A 116 -20.44 -12.89 12.26
CA TYR A 116 -19.37 -13.49 13.06
C TYR A 116 -19.49 -15.02 13.11
N ASN A 117 -20.68 -15.55 13.41
CA ASN A 117 -20.89 -17.00 13.47
C ASN A 117 -20.59 -17.68 12.12
N LYS A 118 -21.00 -17.09 10.99
CA LYS A 118 -20.67 -17.64 9.66
C LYS A 118 -19.17 -17.64 9.38
N LEU A 119 -18.47 -16.57 9.75
CA LEU A 119 -17.01 -16.51 9.63
C LEU A 119 -16.34 -17.56 10.52
N LEU A 120 -16.86 -17.76 11.73
CA LEU A 120 -16.35 -18.73 12.70
C LEU A 120 -16.52 -20.17 12.20
N ASP A 121 -17.69 -20.50 11.63
CA ASP A 121 -17.97 -21.83 11.06
C ASP A 121 -16.99 -22.19 9.93
N LEU A 122 -16.54 -21.20 9.17
CA LEU A 122 -15.53 -21.36 8.11
C LEU A 122 -14.09 -21.19 8.60
N LYS A 123 -13.86 -21.00 9.90
CA LYS A 123 -12.54 -20.75 10.51
C LYS A 123 -11.83 -19.51 9.92
N LEU A 124 -12.61 -18.54 9.47
CA LEU A 124 -12.12 -17.24 8.97
C LEU A 124 -11.94 -16.22 10.10
N VAL A 125 -12.27 -16.58 11.35
CA VAL A 125 -11.95 -15.80 12.55
C VAL A 125 -11.46 -16.74 13.65
N ASP A 126 -10.54 -16.24 14.48
CA ASP A 126 -10.06 -16.94 15.67
C ASP A 126 -10.78 -16.38 16.91
N PRO A 127 -11.66 -17.17 17.57
CA PRO A 127 -12.43 -16.71 18.73
C PRO A 127 -11.56 -16.38 19.95
N SER A 128 -10.27 -16.74 19.95
CA SER A 128 -9.31 -16.31 20.98
C SER A 128 -8.79 -14.88 20.77
N GLN A 129 -8.97 -14.32 19.57
CA GLN A 129 -8.45 -13.00 19.19
C GLN A 129 -9.55 -11.98 18.91
N ILE A 130 -10.65 -12.38 18.28
CA ILE A 130 -11.72 -11.50 17.80
C ILE A 130 -13.09 -12.05 18.22
N THR A 131 -14.02 -11.16 18.60
CA THR A 131 -15.40 -11.51 18.96
C THR A 131 -16.38 -10.78 18.03
N ALA A 132 -17.68 -11.03 18.16
CA ALA A 132 -18.68 -10.29 17.40
C ALA A 132 -18.61 -8.78 17.69
N GLU A 133 -18.33 -8.38 18.93
CA GLU A 133 -18.22 -6.98 19.34
C GLU A 133 -17.02 -6.26 18.73
N THR A 134 -15.95 -6.99 18.40
CA THR A 134 -14.72 -6.45 17.81
C THR A 134 -14.56 -6.78 16.32
N LEU A 135 -15.54 -7.47 15.71
CA LEU A 135 -15.51 -7.85 14.30
C LEU A 135 -15.39 -6.63 13.39
N PHE A 136 -16.19 -5.60 13.66
CA PHE A 136 -16.14 -4.33 12.96
C PHE A 136 -15.72 -3.20 13.90
N PRO A 137 -14.83 -2.29 13.45
CA PRO A 137 -14.62 -1.04 14.16
C PRO A 137 -15.96 -0.29 14.32
N PRO A 138 -16.24 0.41 15.44
CA PRO A 138 -17.37 1.33 15.48
C PRO A 138 -17.23 2.41 14.40
N VAL A 139 -18.31 2.66 13.67
CA VAL A 139 -18.40 3.72 12.67
C VAL A 139 -18.28 5.08 13.37
N PRO A 140 -17.25 5.87 13.08
CA PRO A 140 -17.07 7.16 13.72
C PRO A 140 -18.10 8.19 13.20
N SER A 141 -18.40 9.22 13.99
CA SER A 141 -19.23 10.34 13.54
C SER A 141 -18.58 11.15 12.42
N SER A 142 -17.25 11.15 12.36
CA SER A 142 -16.45 11.68 11.27
C SER A 142 -15.33 10.69 10.98
N LEU A 143 -15.35 10.08 9.81
CA LEU A 143 -14.26 9.22 9.36
C LEU A 143 -13.04 10.08 9.02
N GLN A 144 -11.86 9.59 9.34
CA GLN A 144 -10.62 10.26 8.93
C GLN A 144 -10.48 10.18 7.40
N PRO A 145 -9.97 11.23 6.73
CA PRO A 145 -9.67 11.15 5.30
C PRO A 145 -8.63 10.06 4.99
N PHE A 146 -8.68 9.52 3.76
CA PHE A 146 -7.66 8.59 3.24
C PHE A 146 -6.24 9.13 3.44
N MET A 147 -6.04 10.40 3.09
CA MET A 147 -4.72 11.05 3.16
C MET A 147 -4.15 11.21 4.57
N THR A 148 -4.94 11.00 5.64
CA THR A 148 -4.47 11.17 7.02
C THR A 148 -4.29 9.85 7.76
N ALA A 149 -4.81 8.75 7.22
CA ALA A 149 -4.70 7.44 7.83
C ALA A 149 -3.24 6.94 7.86
N PRO A 150 -2.87 6.11 8.85
CA PRO A 150 -1.58 5.45 8.83
C PRO A 150 -1.55 4.34 7.79
N GLY A 151 -0.35 4.03 7.30
CA GLY A 151 -0.17 2.88 6.41
C GLY A 151 -0.33 1.56 7.16
N SER A 152 -0.14 1.50 8.49
CA SER A 152 -0.47 0.33 9.30
C SER A 152 -0.43 0.65 10.80
N GLY A 153 -0.67 -0.35 11.63
CA GLY A 153 -0.46 -0.27 13.07
C GLY A 153 1.01 -0.01 13.45
N TYR A 154 1.23 0.49 14.68
CA TYR A 154 2.48 1.09 15.16
C TYR A 154 3.80 0.34 14.92
N MET A 155 3.77 -0.98 14.83
CA MET A 155 4.95 -1.85 14.68
C MET A 155 5.11 -2.46 13.28
N SER A 156 4.41 -1.91 12.29
CA SER A 156 4.43 -2.35 10.90
C SER A 156 4.85 -1.19 9.96
N HIS A 157 4.51 -1.23 8.68
CA HIS A 157 4.94 -0.28 7.64
C HIS A 157 4.18 1.06 7.65
N HIS A 158 4.89 2.16 7.42
CA HIS A 158 4.36 3.54 7.39
C HIS A 158 3.39 3.92 8.54
N PRO A 159 3.71 3.65 9.82
CA PRO A 159 2.77 3.83 10.93
C PRO A 159 2.76 5.28 11.46
N TYR A 160 2.42 6.25 10.61
CA TYR A 160 2.34 7.68 10.96
C TYR A 160 1.21 8.35 10.18
N PRO A 161 0.71 9.53 10.58
CA PRO A 161 -0.35 10.22 9.86
C PRO A 161 0.01 10.51 8.41
N GLY A 162 -0.86 10.09 7.50
CA GLY A 162 -0.63 10.13 6.05
C GLY A 162 0.31 9.06 5.52
N GLY A 163 0.72 8.10 6.36
CA GLY A 163 1.46 6.93 5.96
C GLY A 163 0.71 6.06 4.93
N LEU A 164 -0.64 6.08 4.92
CA LEU A 164 -1.43 5.42 3.89
C LEU A 164 -1.22 6.06 2.52
N ALA A 165 -1.17 7.39 2.45
CA ALA A 165 -0.93 8.10 1.21
C ALA A 165 0.47 7.78 0.67
N THR A 166 1.50 7.83 1.51
CA THR A 166 2.87 7.49 1.07
C THR A 166 3.02 6.01 0.69
N HIS A 167 2.31 5.12 1.38
CA HIS A 167 2.25 3.68 1.09
C HIS A 167 1.68 3.44 -0.32
N VAL A 168 0.42 3.82 -0.53
CA VAL A 168 -0.30 3.57 -1.78
C VAL A 168 0.34 4.30 -2.97
N ASP A 169 0.85 5.51 -2.77
CA ASP A 169 1.62 6.24 -3.79
C ASP A 169 2.84 5.42 -4.23
N SER A 170 3.67 4.97 -3.29
CA SER A 170 4.82 4.11 -3.59
C SER A 170 4.40 2.83 -4.31
N ASN A 171 3.34 2.17 -3.86
CA ASN A 171 2.88 0.93 -4.50
C ASN A 171 2.37 1.18 -5.92
N LEU A 172 1.70 2.30 -6.18
CA LEU A 172 1.24 2.66 -7.52
C LEU A 172 2.41 2.92 -8.47
N HIS A 173 3.47 3.60 -8.03
CA HIS A 173 4.69 3.75 -8.83
C HIS A 173 5.33 2.40 -9.18
N ILE A 174 5.41 1.48 -8.21
CA ILE A 174 5.91 0.12 -8.44
C ILE A 174 5.03 -0.61 -9.45
N THR A 175 3.71 -0.60 -9.25
CA THR A 175 2.73 -1.27 -10.12
C THR A 175 2.76 -0.73 -11.55
N VAL A 176 2.80 0.58 -11.73
CA VAL A 176 2.96 1.20 -13.06
C VAL A 176 4.28 0.76 -13.71
N GLY A 177 5.38 0.76 -12.95
CA GLY A 177 6.68 0.28 -13.42
C GLY A 177 6.68 -1.21 -13.82
N LEU A 178 5.96 -2.05 -13.08
CA LEU A 178 5.76 -3.46 -13.41
C LEU A 178 4.96 -3.58 -14.72
N CYS A 179 3.82 -2.92 -14.85
CA CYS A 179 3.02 -2.92 -16.08
C CYS A 179 3.87 -2.55 -17.31
N GLN A 180 4.71 -1.51 -17.19
CA GLN A 180 5.65 -1.10 -18.23
C GLN A 180 6.74 -2.16 -18.49
N THR A 181 7.28 -2.78 -17.44
CA THR A 181 8.28 -3.85 -17.57
C THR A 181 7.71 -5.03 -18.35
N TYR A 182 6.48 -5.45 -18.04
CA TYR A 182 5.81 -6.53 -18.77
C TYR A 182 5.63 -6.20 -20.25
N LYS A 183 5.25 -4.96 -20.57
CA LYS A 183 5.16 -4.47 -21.95
C LYS A 183 6.51 -4.48 -22.68
N TYR A 184 7.56 -3.91 -22.08
CA TYR A 184 8.81 -3.65 -22.78
C TYR A 184 9.79 -4.82 -22.76
N VAL A 185 9.79 -5.63 -21.70
CA VAL A 185 10.71 -6.77 -21.54
C VAL A 185 10.05 -8.07 -21.97
N PHE A 186 8.79 -8.30 -21.60
CA PHE A 186 8.08 -9.56 -21.88
C PHE A 186 7.14 -9.46 -23.10
N HIS A 187 7.04 -8.28 -23.72
CA HIS A 187 6.32 -8.04 -24.98
C HIS A 187 4.81 -8.34 -24.93
N TYR A 188 4.17 -8.13 -23.78
CA TYR A 188 2.71 -8.16 -23.67
C TYR A 188 2.17 -7.11 -22.70
N ASP A 189 0.95 -6.65 -22.97
CA ASP A 189 0.23 -5.72 -22.11
C ASP A 189 -0.55 -6.50 -21.03
N VAL A 190 -0.44 -6.04 -19.79
CA VAL A 190 -1.38 -6.38 -18.72
C VAL A 190 -2.55 -5.39 -18.73
N ASP A 191 -3.67 -5.75 -18.12
CA ASP A 191 -4.79 -4.84 -17.94
C ASP A 191 -4.40 -3.75 -16.93
N TYR A 192 -3.82 -2.68 -17.46
CA TYR A 192 -3.30 -1.55 -16.69
C TYR A 192 -4.38 -0.89 -15.82
N ASP A 193 -5.59 -0.75 -16.35
CA ASP A 193 -6.70 -0.10 -15.64
C ASP A 193 -7.09 -0.92 -14.40
N ILE A 194 -7.18 -2.26 -14.54
CA ILE A 194 -7.45 -3.17 -13.44
C ILE A 194 -6.29 -3.17 -12.43
N ALA A 195 -5.04 -3.26 -12.87
CA ALA A 195 -3.88 -3.27 -11.97
C ALA A 195 -3.77 -1.98 -11.14
N VAL A 196 -3.94 -0.81 -11.77
CA VAL A 196 -3.91 0.49 -11.08
C VAL A 196 -5.09 0.67 -10.15
N ALA A 197 -6.31 0.29 -10.58
CA ALA A 197 -7.50 0.39 -9.74
C ALA A 197 -7.38 -0.49 -8.47
N ALA A 198 -7.01 -1.76 -8.66
CA ALA A 198 -6.84 -2.71 -7.56
C ALA A 198 -5.73 -2.28 -6.59
N GLN A 199 -4.58 -1.82 -7.09
CA GLN A 199 -3.52 -1.30 -6.24
C GLN A 199 -3.95 -0.04 -5.48
N ALA A 200 -4.71 0.86 -6.10
CA ALA A 200 -5.16 2.07 -5.42
C ALA A 200 -6.16 1.78 -4.28
N LEU A 201 -6.90 0.67 -4.36
CA LEU A 201 -7.97 0.31 -3.43
C LEU A 201 -7.65 -0.83 -2.46
N HIS A 202 -6.51 -1.52 -2.60
CA HIS A 202 -6.18 -2.71 -1.79
C HIS A 202 -6.29 -2.50 -0.28
N ASP A 203 -6.03 -1.28 0.18
CA ASP A 203 -6.05 -0.88 1.59
C ASP A 203 -7.07 0.24 1.90
N ILE A 204 -8.12 0.38 1.08
CA ILE A 204 -9.07 1.50 1.16
C ILE A 204 -9.79 1.62 2.52
N GLU A 205 -9.86 0.54 3.31
CA GLU A 205 -10.49 0.52 4.64
C GLU A 205 -9.54 0.80 5.81
N LYS A 206 -8.25 1.08 5.56
CA LYS A 206 -7.33 1.54 6.61
C LYS A 206 -7.82 2.81 7.34
N PRO A 207 -8.48 3.80 6.71
CA PRO A 207 -9.11 4.91 7.41
C PRO A 207 -10.14 4.47 8.45
N PHE A 208 -10.94 3.44 8.16
CA PHE A 208 -11.95 2.92 9.09
C PHE A 208 -11.33 2.07 10.22
N VAL A 209 -10.37 1.21 9.88
CA VAL A 209 -9.73 0.29 10.84
C VAL A 209 -8.78 1.02 11.78
N PHE A 210 -7.92 1.90 11.26
CA PHE A 210 -6.84 2.55 12.01
C PHE A 210 -7.17 3.98 12.44
N GLN A 211 -8.38 4.20 12.98
CA GLN A 211 -8.78 5.49 13.54
C GLN A 211 -7.77 5.99 14.59
N TRP A 212 -7.30 7.23 14.42
CA TRP A 212 -6.43 7.90 15.37
C TRP A 212 -7.12 8.09 16.72
N GLN A 213 -6.38 7.86 17.80
CA GLN A 213 -6.83 8.02 19.17
C GLN A 213 -6.36 9.37 19.75
N LYS A 214 -6.95 9.78 20.87
CA LYS A 214 -6.62 11.07 21.53
C LYS A 214 -5.17 11.17 21.98
N ASP A 215 -4.52 10.05 22.23
CA ASP A 215 -3.11 9.96 22.61
C ASP A 215 -2.17 9.89 21.39
N GLY A 216 -2.69 10.02 20.17
CA GLY A 216 -1.93 9.93 18.93
C GLY A 216 -1.63 8.51 18.46
N SER A 217 -2.03 7.47 19.19
CA SER A 217 -1.93 6.08 18.72
C SER A 217 -2.99 5.76 17.66
N SER A 218 -2.76 4.75 16.82
CA SER A 218 -3.78 4.19 15.94
C SER A 218 -4.56 3.10 16.68
N ARG A 219 -5.86 2.95 16.39
CA ARG A 219 -6.66 1.82 16.88
C ARG A 219 -5.99 0.47 16.59
N LYS A 220 -6.10 -0.47 17.53
CA LYS A 220 -5.67 -1.86 17.33
C LYS A 220 -6.50 -2.52 16.24
N GLU A 221 -5.83 -3.17 15.30
CA GLU A 221 -6.45 -4.03 14.30
C GLU A 221 -6.58 -5.48 14.80
N TYR A 222 -7.65 -6.16 14.37
CA TYR A 222 -7.87 -7.60 14.51
C TYR A 222 -7.74 -8.29 13.15
N THR A 223 -7.74 -9.62 13.15
CA THR A 223 -7.54 -10.42 11.92
C THR A 223 -8.82 -11.09 11.45
N ILE A 224 -9.02 -11.14 10.13
CA ILE A 224 -10.06 -11.92 9.44
C ILE A 224 -9.35 -12.70 8.32
N GLY A 225 -9.60 -14.00 8.23
CA GLY A 225 -8.93 -14.90 7.28
C GLY A 225 -7.42 -14.99 7.48
N GLY A 226 -6.95 -14.88 8.74
CA GLY A 226 -5.53 -14.88 9.07
C GLY A 226 -4.77 -13.60 8.69
N GLN A 227 -5.45 -12.61 8.10
CA GLN A 227 -4.86 -11.34 7.68
C GLN A 227 -5.48 -10.15 8.42
N GLY A 228 -4.79 -8.99 8.44
CA GLY A 228 -5.34 -7.76 9.00
C GLY A 228 -6.72 -7.45 8.42
N ALA A 229 -7.70 -7.15 9.29
CA ALA A 229 -9.08 -6.95 8.90
C ALA A 229 -9.25 -5.88 7.81
N HIS A 230 -8.39 -4.86 7.74
CA HIS A 230 -8.44 -3.85 6.68
C HIS A 230 -8.46 -4.46 5.28
N HIS A 231 -7.76 -5.57 5.05
CA HIS A 231 -7.72 -6.22 3.74
C HIS A 231 -9.08 -6.78 3.35
N VAL A 232 -9.65 -7.63 4.22
CA VAL A 232 -10.97 -8.23 3.98
C VAL A 232 -12.07 -7.18 3.91
N LEU A 233 -12.00 -6.13 4.73
CA LEU A 233 -12.96 -5.03 4.68
C LEU A 233 -12.81 -4.20 3.38
N SER A 234 -11.59 -4.01 2.89
CA SER A 234 -11.33 -3.33 1.60
C SER A 234 -11.93 -4.10 0.43
N ILE A 235 -11.79 -5.43 0.42
CA ILE A 235 -12.45 -6.30 -0.57
C ILE A 235 -13.97 -6.22 -0.42
N ALA A 236 -14.48 -6.22 0.83
CA ALA A 236 -15.91 -6.11 1.10
C ALA A 236 -16.49 -4.79 0.58
N GLU A 237 -15.79 -3.67 0.73
CA GLU A 237 -16.25 -2.37 0.25
C GLU A 237 -16.30 -2.32 -1.29
N SER A 238 -15.23 -2.75 -1.97
CA SER A 238 -15.20 -2.86 -3.43
C SER A 238 -16.32 -3.77 -3.96
N MET A 239 -16.50 -4.92 -3.30
CA MET A 239 -17.58 -5.87 -3.61
C MET A 239 -18.96 -5.25 -3.37
N TYR A 240 -19.16 -4.52 -2.27
CA TYR A 240 -20.44 -3.91 -1.91
C TYR A 240 -20.85 -2.85 -2.93
N ARG A 241 -19.90 -2.01 -3.37
CA ARG A 241 -20.10 -0.98 -4.39
C ARG A 241 -20.21 -1.52 -5.82
N GLY A 242 -19.92 -2.81 -6.03
CA GLY A 242 -20.07 -3.47 -7.32
C GLY A 242 -18.98 -3.11 -8.32
N LEU A 243 -17.73 -2.99 -7.84
CA LEU A 243 -16.56 -2.85 -8.71
C LEU A 243 -16.41 -4.11 -9.59
N PRO A 244 -15.73 -4.00 -10.75
CA PRO A 244 -15.55 -5.11 -11.67
C PRO A 244 -14.91 -6.33 -10.99
N ALA A 245 -15.40 -7.53 -11.31
CA ALA A 245 -14.89 -8.77 -10.71
C ALA A 245 -13.37 -8.95 -10.85
N ALA A 246 -12.81 -8.56 -11.98
CA ALA A 246 -11.37 -8.62 -12.23
C ALA A 246 -10.57 -7.68 -11.29
N GLU A 247 -11.14 -6.51 -10.96
CA GLU A 247 -10.52 -5.58 -10.00
C GLU A 247 -10.58 -6.15 -8.59
N VAL A 248 -11.75 -6.63 -8.14
CA VAL A 248 -11.92 -7.18 -6.79
C VAL A 248 -11.02 -8.41 -6.58
N VAL A 249 -10.87 -9.27 -7.59
CA VAL A 249 -9.94 -10.41 -7.54
C VAL A 249 -8.48 -9.94 -7.50
N ALA A 250 -8.09 -8.97 -8.35
CA ALA A 250 -6.72 -8.43 -8.33
C ALA A 250 -6.39 -7.74 -7.00
N GLN A 251 -7.35 -6.99 -6.43
CA GLN A 251 -7.26 -6.34 -5.13
C GLN A 251 -7.07 -7.37 -4.02
N ALA A 252 -7.84 -8.46 -4.04
CA ALA A 252 -7.74 -9.54 -3.05
C ALA A 252 -6.35 -10.20 -3.05
N CYS A 253 -5.64 -10.18 -4.17
CA CYS A 253 -4.29 -10.72 -4.31
C CYS A 253 -3.18 -9.84 -3.72
N ALA A 254 -3.45 -8.63 -3.22
CA ALA A 254 -2.41 -7.73 -2.70
C ALA A 254 -1.55 -8.40 -1.61
N HIS A 255 -2.19 -9.08 -0.66
CA HIS A 255 -1.51 -9.69 0.49
C HIS A 255 -1.08 -11.16 0.27
N ALA A 256 -1.46 -11.78 -0.85
CA ALA A 256 -0.96 -13.06 -1.35
C ALA A 256 -1.35 -13.25 -2.83
N ALA A 257 -0.45 -13.75 -3.67
CA ALA A 257 -0.79 -14.13 -5.04
C ALA A 257 -1.07 -15.63 -5.16
N PRO A 258 -1.84 -16.11 -6.15
CA PRO A 258 -2.08 -17.54 -6.36
C PRO A 258 -0.85 -18.23 -6.98
N THR A 259 0.27 -18.21 -6.27
CA THR A 259 1.56 -18.83 -6.61
C THR A 259 1.64 -20.30 -6.19
N GLY A 260 0.74 -20.73 -5.30
CA GLY A 260 0.57 -22.12 -4.89
C GLY A 260 -0.77 -22.34 -4.20
N PRO A 261 -1.11 -23.61 -3.88
CA PRO A 261 -2.44 -23.95 -3.34
C PRO A 261 -2.79 -23.26 -2.03
N LYS A 262 -1.79 -23.04 -1.15
CA LYS A 262 -2.01 -22.35 0.13
C LYS A 262 -2.33 -20.87 -0.07
N ASP A 263 -1.55 -20.19 -0.91
CA ASP A 263 -1.70 -18.76 -1.16
C ASP A 263 -3.01 -18.47 -1.88
N GLU A 264 -3.39 -19.30 -2.87
CA GLU A 264 -4.70 -19.19 -3.53
C GLU A 264 -5.84 -19.43 -2.53
N ALA A 265 -5.72 -20.43 -1.65
CA ALA A 265 -6.74 -20.69 -0.62
C ALA A 265 -6.90 -19.51 0.35
N ASP A 266 -5.84 -18.77 0.65
CA ASP A 266 -5.92 -17.54 1.45
C ASP A 266 -6.73 -16.46 0.72
N VAL A 267 -6.43 -16.21 -0.56
CA VAL A 267 -7.17 -15.23 -1.38
C VAL A 267 -8.66 -15.62 -1.49
N VAL A 268 -8.94 -16.89 -1.76
CA VAL A 268 -10.31 -17.43 -1.79
C VAL A 268 -11.00 -17.23 -0.43
N GLY A 269 -10.29 -17.48 0.67
CA GLY A 269 -10.78 -17.26 2.03
C GLY A 269 -11.15 -15.79 2.29
N TRP A 270 -10.35 -14.84 1.84
CA TRP A 270 -10.64 -13.41 1.97
C TRP A 270 -11.84 -12.97 1.13
N ILE A 271 -11.96 -13.47 -0.11
CA ILE A 271 -13.14 -13.22 -0.96
C ILE A 271 -14.40 -13.81 -0.31
N LYS A 272 -14.33 -15.03 0.22
CA LYS A 272 -15.43 -15.66 0.97
C LYS A 272 -15.82 -14.85 2.20
N ALA A 273 -14.84 -14.36 2.97
CA ALA A 273 -15.09 -13.52 4.14
C ALA A 273 -15.79 -12.20 3.75
N ALA A 274 -15.30 -11.53 2.71
CA ALA A 274 -15.90 -10.30 2.17
C ALA A 274 -17.32 -10.54 1.64
N ALA A 275 -17.57 -11.67 0.97
CA ALA A 275 -18.90 -12.07 0.50
C ALA A 275 -19.88 -12.29 1.67
N ILE A 276 -19.43 -12.94 2.75
CA ILE A 276 -20.21 -13.10 3.98
C ILE A 276 -20.53 -11.75 4.62
N ILE A 277 -19.55 -10.84 4.67
CA ILE A 277 -19.72 -9.49 5.24
C ILE A 277 -20.72 -8.66 4.43
N THR A 278 -20.67 -8.73 3.10
CA THR A 278 -21.57 -7.97 2.23
C THR A 278 -22.92 -8.64 1.99
N GLY A 279 -23.05 -9.93 2.32
CA GLY A 279 -24.21 -10.75 1.99
C GLY A 279 -24.33 -11.05 0.50
N LYS A 280 -23.25 -10.90 -0.28
CA LYS A 280 -23.21 -11.16 -1.72
C LYS A 280 -22.72 -12.57 -2.03
N ASP A 281 -23.05 -13.04 -3.23
CA ASP A 281 -22.62 -14.34 -3.73
C ASP A 281 -21.37 -14.15 -4.63
N ALA A 282 -20.20 -14.56 -4.12
CA ALA A 282 -18.92 -14.40 -4.82
C ALA A 282 -18.87 -15.15 -6.15
N VAL A 283 -19.55 -16.31 -6.27
CA VAL A 283 -19.60 -17.10 -7.51
C VAL A 283 -20.45 -16.38 -8.54
N ARG A 284 -21.63 -15.90 -8.15
CA ARG A 284 -22.52 -15.14 -9.04
C ARG A 284 -21.88 -13.83 -9.50
N LEU A 285 -21.03 -13.22 -8.67
CA LEU A 285 -20.26 -12.04 -9.03
C LEU A 285 -19.06 -12.35 -9.94
N GLY A 286 -18.72 -13.61 -10.18
CA GLY A 286 -17.57 -14.02 -10.98
C GLY A 286 -16.23 -13.84 -10.28
N LEU A 287 -16.21 -13.78 -8.94
CA LEU A 287 -15.00 -13.65 -8.13
C LEU A 287 -14.34 -15.00 -7.82
N LEU A 288 -15.12 -16.09 -7.91
CA LEU A 288 -14.70 -17.46 -7.65
C LEU A 288 -15.26 -18.39 -8.73
N THR A 289 -14.69 -19.58 -8.87
CA THR A 289 -15.21 -20.67 -9.72
C THR A 289 -16.59 -21.13 -9.27
N SER A 290 -17.28 -21.93 -10.11
CA SER A 290 -18.65 -22.39 -9.84
C SER A 290 -18.81 -23.24 -8.58
N ASP A 291 -17.75 -23.92 -8.15
CA ASP A 291 -17.70 -24.66 -6.88
C ASP A 291 -17.33 -23.76 -5.69
N GLY A 292 -16.90 -22.52 -5.94
CA GLY A 292 -16.49 -21.56 -4.94
C GLY A 292 -15.11 -21.84 -4.33
N GLU A 293 -14.33 -22.77 -4.88
CA GLU A 293 -13.08 -23.23 -4.24
C GLU A 293 -11.81 -22.60 -4.82
N HIS A 294 -11.89 -22.00 -6.00
CA HIS A 294 -10.74 -21.44 -6.72
C HIS A 294 -11.00 -20.03 -7.24
N LEU A 295 -9.92 -19.33 -7.57
CA LEU A 295 -10.01 -18.09 -8.34
C LEU A 295 -10.41 -18.39 -9.80
N PRO A 296 -11.01 -17.44 -10.52
CA PRO A 296 -11.36 -17.63 -11.92
C PRO A 296 -10.16 -18.03 -12.77
N THR A 297 -10.31 -19.08 -13.59
CA THR A 297 -9.27 -19.57 -14.48
C THR A 297 -9.50 -19.12 -15.93
N PRO A 298 -8.43 -18.84 -16.70
CA PRO A 298 -7.03 -18.75 -16.26
C PRO A 298 -6.83 -17.55 -15.32
N HIS A 299 -5.91 -17.67 -14.36
CA HIS A 299 -5.53 -16.52 -13.53
C HIS A 299 -5.06 -15.38 -14.41
N LYS A 300 -5.46 -14.17 -14.04
CA LYS A 300 -5.00 -12.96 -14.71
C LYS A 300 -3.77 -12.38 -14.02
N GLN A 301 -2.92 -11.72 -14.80
CA GLN A 301 -1.63 -11.20 -14.36
C GLN A 301 -1.77 -10.09 -13.32
N GLU A 302 -2.88 -9.34 -13.34
CA GLU A 302 -3.07 -8.18 -12.48
C GLU A 302 -3.02 -8.54 -11.00
N GLY A 303 -3.52 -9.70 -10.60
CA GLY A 303 -3.42 -10.16 -9.21
C GLY A 303 -1.97 -10.36 -8.75
N TYR A 304 -1.11 -10.91 -9.61
CA TYR A 304 0.32 -11.05 -9.32
C TYR A 304 1.03 -9.69 -9.30
N ILE A 305 0.65 -8.77 -10.19
CA ILE A 305 1.23 -7.43 -10.24
C ILE A 305 0.86 -6.62 -9.01
N VAL A 306 -0.39 -6.67 -8.57
CA VAL A 306 -0.83 -5.98 -7.34
C VAL A 306 -0.11 -6.53 -6.11
N HIS A 307 0.08 -7.85 -6.04
CA HIS A 307 0.89 -8.45 -4.98
C HIS A 307 2.34 -7.93 -4.97
N LEU A 308 2.98 -7.88 -6.14
CA LEU A 308 4.34 -7.34 -6.27
C LEU A 308 4.40 -5.83 -6.02
N GLY A 309 3.34 -5.09 -6.34
CA GLY A 309 3.22 -3.66 -6.10
C GLY A 309 3.16 -3.31 -4.61
N ASP A 310 2.48 -4.14 -3.81
CA ASP A 310 2.34 -3.97 -2.35
C ASP A 310 3.59 -4.41 -1.56
N HIS A 311 4.64 -4.95 -2.21
CA HIS A 311 5.79 -5.55 -1.52
C HIS A 311 6.77 -4.59 -0.82
N ASP A 312 6.50 -3.29 -0.72
CA ASP A 312 7.40 -2.37 -0.04
C ASP A 312 7.56 -2.70 1.46
N TRP A 313 6.59 -3.41 2.05
CA TRP A 313 6.60 -3.88 3.44
C TRP A 313 7.85 -4.69 3.81
N VAL A 314 8.49 -5.34 2.83
CA VAL A 314 9.76 -6.06 3.01
C VAL A 314 10.85 -5.14 3.59
N LEU A 315 10.87 -3.87 3.19
CA LEU A 315 11.76 -2.86 3.71
C LEU A 315 11.10 -1.98 4.78
N SER A 316 9.84 -1.59 4.58
CA SER A 316 9.21 -0.55 5.40
C SER A 316 8.82 -1.02 6.80
N VAL A 317 8.59 -2.33 7.02
CA VAL A 317 8.38 -2.89 8.37
C VAL A 317 9.63 -2.79 9.25
N PRO A 318 10.80 -3.37 8.88
CA PRO A 318 12.01 -3.22 9.70
C PRO A 318 12.46 -1.75 9.82
N ALA A 319 12.32 -0.95 8.74
CA ALA A 319 12.63 0.48 8.76
C ALA A 319 11.81 1.24 9.81
N SER A 320 10.51 0.96 9.92
CA SER A 320 9.64 1.60 10.89
C SER A 320 10.04 1.25 12.32
N LYS A 321 10.26 -0.04 12.62
CA LYS A 321 10.71 -0.47 13.96
C LYS A 321 12.02 0.20 14.37
N LYS A 322 12.99 0.26 13.46
CA LYS A 322 14.29 0.93 13.68
C LYS A 322 14.10 2.44 13.93
N THR A 323 13.33 3.10 13.07
CA THR A 323 13.08 4.55 13.15
C THR A 323 12.40 4.94 14.45
N ILE A 324 11.42 4.17 14.91
CA ILE A 324 10.72 4.43 16.17
C ILE A 324 11.70 4.42 17.34
N ALA A 325 12.57 3.40 17.41
CA ALA A 325 13.59 3.32 18.45
C ALA A 325 14.59 4.48 18.39
N ILE A 326 15.00 4.89 17.18
CA ILE A 326 15.86 6.06 16.97
C ILE A 326 15.17 7.33 17.49
N LEU A 327 13.91 7.57 17.11
CA LEU A 327 13.17 8.75 17.53
C LEU A 327 12.92 8.77 19.05
N GLN A 328 12.71 7.61 19.69
CA GLN A 328 12.65 7.53 21.16
C GLN A 328 13.97 7.97 21.80
N SER A 329 15.11 7.53 21.24
CA SER A 329 16.43 7.95 21.71
C SER A 329 16.64 9.46 21.56
N VAL A 330 16.27 10.03 20.40
CA VAL A 330 16.37 11.47 20.13
C VAL A 330 15.46 12.26 21.08
N ALA A 331 14.21 11.85 21.27
CA ALA A 331 13.26 12.52 22.17
C ALA A 331 13.81 12.61 23.60
N LYS A 332 14.44 11.54 24.10
CA LYS A 332 15.06 11.52 25.43
C LYS A 332 16.33 12.36 25.50
N LYS A 333 17.28 12.12 24.60
CA LYS A 333 18.62 12.75 24.64
C LYS A 333 18.60 14.24 24.31
N LYS A 334 17.79 14.65 23.32
CA LYS A 334 17.77 16.03 22.80
C LYS A 334 16.66 16.88 23.38
N TYR A 335 15.47 16.30 23.53
CA TYR A 335 14.26 17.03 23.93
C TYR A 335 13.84 16.78 25.39
N GLY A 336 14.62 16.01 26.15
CA GLY A 336 14.45 15.83 27.59
C GLY A 336 13.21 15.04 28.00
N PHE A 337 12.69 14.17 27.13
CA PHE A 337 11.54 13.32 27.47
C PHE A 337 11.91 12.35 28.59
N THR A 338 11.01 12.17 29.55
CA THR A 338 11.14 11.09 30.55
C THR A 338 10.92 9.71 29.90
N GLU A 339 11.27 8.64 30.61
CA GLU A 339 10.98 7.26 30.13
C GLU A 339 9.48 6.99 29.95
N GLU A 340 8.62 7.63 30.74
CA GLU A 340 7.16 7.53 30.59
C GLU A 340 6.68 8.31 29.37
N GLU A 341 7.17 9.54 29.18
CA GLU A 341 6.81 10.37 28.03
C GLU A 341 7.25 9.76 26.70
N ALA A 342 8.42 9.09 26.68
CA ALA A 342 8.96 8.38 25.53
C ALA A 342 8.14 7.13 25.11
N LYS A 343 7.12 6.76 25.89
CA LYS A 343 6.21 5.64 25.64
C LYS A 343 4.73 6.05 25.57
N GLY A 344 4.44 7.33 25.77
CA GLY A 344 3.08 7.86 25.88
C GLY A 344 2.71 8.83 24.77
N ALA A 345 1.63 9.59 25.02
CA ALA A 345 1.05 10.51 24.05
C ALA A 345 2.02 11.57 23.52
N ARG A 346 2.91 12.07 24.38
CA ARG A 346 3.91 13.08 24.02
C ARG A 346 4.86 12.53 22.94
N PHE A 347 5.34 11.30 23.09
CA PHE A 347 6.16 10.66 22.07
C PHE A 347 5.38 10.37 20.80
N ASN A 348 4.12 9.90 20.90
CA ASN A 348 3.26 9.69 19.74
C ASN A 348 3.14 10.96 18.88
N GLN A 349 2.85 12.11 19.49
CA GLN A 349 2.78 13.39 18.80
C GLN A 349 4.11 13.74 18.10
N PHE A 350 5.23 13.55 18.80
CA PHE A 350 6.57 13.80 18.27
C PHE A 350 6.89 12.93 17.05
N ARG A 351 6.74 11.61 17.16
CA ARG A 351 7.03 10.69 16.04
C ARG A 351 6.06 10.86 14.87
N ASN A 352 4.79 11.18 15.15
CA ASN A 352 3.75 11.29 14.14
C ASN A 352 4.01 12.52 13.27
N TYR A 353 4.37 13.65 13.90
CA TYR A 353 4.71 14.86 13.16
C TYR A 353 5.94 14.63 12.27
N ILE A 354 7.02 14.12 12.85
CA ILE A 354 8.26 13.82 12.10
C ILE A 354 7.98 12.84 10.95
N GLY A 355 7.29 11.73 11.22
CA GLY A 355 6.93 10.74 10.21
C GLY A 355 6.10 11.34 9.07
N SER A 356 5.14 12.22 9.39
CA SER A 356 4.34 12.92 8.39
C SER A 356 5.19 13.81 7.50
N GLN A 357 6.21 14.50 8.05
CA GLN A 357 7.03 15.44 7.27
C GLN A 357 8.00 14.73 6.31
N VAL A 358 8.62 13.62 6.72
CA VAL A 358 9.78 13.06 5.99
C VAL A 358 9.71 11.56 5.72
N SER A 359 8.68 10.85 6.18
CA SER A 359 8.58 9.38 6.24
C SER A 359 9.59 8.71 7.16
N PHE A 360 9.24 7.52 7.65
CA PHE A 360 10.20 6.67 8.36
C PHE A 360 11.24 6.03 7.43
N MET A 361 10.96 5.97 6.13
CA MET A 361 11.89 5.43 5.13
C MET A 361 13.12 6.32 4.98
N TYR A 362 12.93 7.63 4.98
CA TYR A 362 14.04 8.59 4.89
C TYR A 362 14.93 8.55 6.13
N ILE A 363 14.34 8.48 7.33
CA ILE A 363 15.12 8.34 8.57
C ILE A 363 15.88 7.00 8.60
N ASN A 364 15.25 5.92 8.15
CA ASN A 364 15.93 4.64 8.00
C ASN A 364 17.08 4.72 7.00
N HIS A 365 16.92 5.43 5.87
CA HIS A 365 18.01 5.67 4.92
C HIS A 365 19.17 6.42 5.56
N LEU A 366 18.92 7.54 6.26
CA LEU A 366 19.99 8.26 6.98
C LEU A 366 20.69 7.38 8.01
N SER A 367 19.95 6.46 8.64
CA SER A 367 20.50 5.52 9.62
C SER A 367 21.43 4.44 9.05
N SER A 368 21.57 4.34 7.72
CA SER A 368 22.54 3.48 7.06
C SER A 368 23.77 4.24 6.54
N LEU A 369 23.78 5.57 6.63
CA LEU A 369 24.90 6.41 6.20
C LEU A 369 25.96 6.60 7.30
N PRO A 370 27.21 6.95 6.94
CA PRO A 370 28.21 7.41 7.91
C PRO A 370 27.68 8.59 8.72
N ASP A 371 28.08 8.72 10.00
CA ASP A 371 27.65 9.81 10.88
C ASP A 371 26.11 9.91 11.08
N ALA A 372 25.42 8.76 10.99
CA ALA A 372 23.96 8.65 11.06
C ALA A 372 23.33 9.39 12.25
N GLU A 373 23.90 9.29 13.46
CA GLU A 373 23.34 9.94 14.66
C GLU A 373 23.26 11.46 14.50
N ASN A 374 24.32 12.09 14.00
CA ASN A 374 24.35 13.54 13.77
C ASN A 374 23.45 13.96 12.60
N GLN A 375 23.40 13.18 11.52
CA GLN A 375 22.52 13.49 10.39
C GLN A 375 21.04 13.43 10.78
N ILE A 376 20.63 12.41 11.51
CA ILE A 376 19.26 12.27 12.00
C ILE A 376 18.95 13.35 13.02
N LEU A 377 19.87 13.67 13.94
CA LEU A 377 19.68 14.75 14.90
C LEU A 377 19.43 16.09 14.19
N LYS A 378 20.28 16.44 13.21
CA LYS A 378 20.12 17.67 12.41
C LYS A 378 18.78 17.70 11.67
N LEU A 379 18.36 16.58 11.08
CA LEU A 379 17.05 16.49 10.43
C LEU A 379 15.92 16.74 11.44
N VAL A 380 15.98 16.11 12.62
CA VAL A 380 14.94 16.28 13.64
C VAL A 380 14.92 17.71 14.18
N GLU A 381 16.08 18.37 14.35
CA GLU A 381 16.17 19.79 14.73
C GLU A 381 15.67 20.76 13.64
N GLN A 382 15.67 20.35 12.37
CA GLN A 382 15.04 21.11 11.29
C GLN A 382 13.50 20.99 11.33
N ILE A 383 12.96 19.90 11.88
CA ILE A 383 11.52 19.64 11.96
C ILE A 383 10.94 20.17 13.28
N ILE A 384 11.64 19.96 14.39
CA ILE A 384 11.20 20.30 15.75
C ILE A 384 12.16 21.34 16.34
N LEU A 385 11.64 22.54 16.62
CA LEU A 385 12.38 23.70 17.16
C LEU A 385 12.45 23.67 18.68
#